data_AF-A0A2V2UFY7-F1
#
_entry.id   AF-A0A2V2UFY7-F1
#
_cell.length_a   1.000
_cell.length_b   1.000
_cell.length_c   1.000
_cell.angle_alpha   90.00
_cell.angle_beta   90.00
_cell.angle_gamma   90.00
#
_symmetry.space_group_name_H-M   'P 1'
#
loop_
_entity.id
_entity.type
_entity.pdbx_description
1 polymer ?
#
loop_
_entity_poly.entity_id
_entity_poly.type
_entity_poly.pdbx_seq_one_letter_code
_entity_poly.pdbx_strand_id
1 'polypeptide(L)'
;MSRVWTGPLLSLRRLFVPVSQRTLSHFPVSVNVRTVTPFNRMAPFNIMRKSTYSCSSSDCKDGKDCKCKRDVRSFGEKCTARGGIYNKAPTWCEAGHICGECLETLYLRQLYLVVREVSNGKYAEDTNLRSAMYAFGDLDNDYQPGVPSTVTVRLYSSKDPYIALQRLTKGTNDLGLNSRTVGIVLIVLGCLFLLLENWCLHSANLLLDATKEDAIRRPALFGSCISRNTNVGCIR
;
A
#
# COMPACT_ATOMS: atom_id res chain seq x y z
N MET A 1 25.74 3.29 13.25
CA MET A 1 25.64 1.81 13.19
C MET A 1 24.47 1.46 12.28
N SER A 2 24.76 1.02 11.06
CA SER A 2 23.74 0.63 10.09
C SER A 2 23.28 -0.80 10.38
N ARG A 3 21.96 -1.03 10.44
CA ARG A 3 21.39 -2.35 10.76
C ARG A 3 21.04 -3.07 9.47
N VAL A 4 21.61 -4.27 9.30
CA VAL A 4 21.57 -5.02 8.04
C VAL A 4 20.39 -6.00 8.03
N TRP A 5 19.51 -5.88 7.05
CA TRP A 5 18.46 -6.86 6.72
C TRP A 5 19.04 -7.96 5.81
N THR A 6 19.00 -9.24 6.21
CA THR A 6 19.45 -10.37 5.38
C THR A 6 18.41 -11.49 5.26
N GLY A 7 18.10 -11.94 4.03
CA GLY A 7 17.33 -13.17 3.73
C GLY A 7 16.62 -13.13 2.36
N PRO A 8 15.74 -14.10 2.03
CA PRO A 8 15.01 -14.13 0.76
C PRO A 8 13.71 -13.31 0.79
N LEU A 9 13.34 -12.66 -0.32
CA LEU A 9 12.20 -11.74 -0.45
C LEU A 9 10.85 -12.36 0.00
N LEU A 10 10.65 -13.66 -0.24
CA LEU A 10 9.43 -14.39 0.12
C LEU A 10 9.32 -14.70 1.63
N SER A 11 10.45 -14.81 2.33
CA SER A 11 10.49 -15.17 3.76
C SER A 11 10.51 -13.96 4.70
N LEU A 12 10.64 -12.74 4.16
CA LEU A 12 10.90 -11.53 4.95
C LEU A 12 9.91 -10.42 4.59
N ARG A 13 8.68 -10.51 5.10
CA ARG A 13 7.68 -9.43 4.93
C ARG A 13 7.86 -8.28 5.93
N ARG A 14 8.44 -8.54 7.10
CA ARG A 14 8.59 -7.56 8.20
C ARG A 14 9.84 -7.84 9.04
N LEU A 15 10.53 -6.80 9.49
CA LEU A 15 11.54 -6.88 10.56
C LEU A 15 11.22 -5.83 11.63
N PHE A 16 11.45 -6.19 12.89
CA PHE A 16 11.41 -5.26 14.00
C PHE A 16 12.82 -4.79 14.32
N VAL A 17 13.02 -3.48 14.30
CA VAL A 17 14.33 -2.88 14.47
C VAL A 17 14.31 -2.04 15.75
N PRO A 18 15.14 -2.36 16.76
CA PRO A 18 15.13 -1.63 18.02
C PRO A 18 15.66 -0.21 17.84
N VAL A 19 15.01 0.74 18.50
CA VAL A 19 15.43 2.14 18.57
C VAL A 19 16.50 2.24 19.65
N SER A 20 17.71 2.68 19.29
CA SER A 20 18.72 2.99 20.31
C SER A 20 18.38 4.32 20.98
N GLN A 21 18.61 4.43 22.29
CA GLN A 21 18.36 5.67 23.07
C GLN A 21 19.11 6.90 22.59
N ARG A 22 20.12 6.76 21.70
CA ARG A 22 20.69 7.92 21.00
C ARG A 22 19.62 8.47 20.07
N THR A 23 19.05 9.60 20.48
CA THR A 23 18.09 10.44 19.76
C THR A 23 18.62 10.81 18.37
N LEU A 24 18.43 9.92 17.41
CA LEU A 24 18.77 10.19 16.02
C LEU A 24 17.58 10.87 15.36
N SER A 25 17.82 12.01 14.70
CA SER A 25 16.84 12.68 13.83
C SER A 25 16.40 11.79 12.66
N HIS A 26 17.24 10.81 12.30
CA HIS A 26 17.01 9.87 11.21
C HIS A 26 17.15 8.42 11.68
N PHE A 27 16.38 7.55 11.05
CA PHE A 27 16.36 6.11 11.24
C PHE A 27 17.04 5.41 10.06
N PRO A 28 18.33 5.03 10.19
CA PRO A 28 19.06 4.38 9.10
C PRO A 28 18.70 2.89 9.00
N VAL A 29 18.39 2.43 7.80
CA VAL A 29 18.12 1.02 7.48
C VAL A 29 18.97 0.60 6.29
N SER A 30 19.69 -0.52 6.44
CA SER A 30 20.44 -1.14 5.34
C SER A 30 19.73 -2.40 4.88
N VAL A 31 19.33 -2.42 3.61
CA VAL A 31 18.65 -3.57 2.99
C VAL A 31 19.67 -4.39 2.22
N ASN A 32 19.87 -5.65 2.62
CA ASN A 32 20.77 -6.61 1.99
C ASN A 32 20.07 -7.97 1.78
N VAL A 33 19.03 -7.96 0.96
CA VAL A 33 18.19 -9.12 0.64
C VAL A 33 18.71 -9.79 -0.63
N ARG A 34 18.78 -11.12 -0.69
CA ARG A 34 19.52 -11.88 -1.74
C ARG A 34 19.15 -11.52 -3.19
N THR A 35 17.88 -11.18 -3.45
CA THR A 35 17.35 -10.84 -4.78
C THR A 35 17.26 -9.35 -5.03
N VAL A 36 17.63 -8.51 -4.06
CA VAL A 36 17.52 -7.05 -4.11
C VAL A 36 18.92 -6.46 -4.13
N THR A 37 19.21 -5.57 -5.07
CA THR A 37 20.44 -4.76 -5.05
C THR A 37 20.51 -4.01 -3.72
N PRO A 38 21.59 -4.18 -2.92
CA PRO A 38 21.66 -3.57 -1.60
C PRO A 38 21.54 -2.05 -1.64
N PHE A 39 20.83 -1.48 -0.68
CA PHE A 39 20.64 -0.04 -0.57
C PHE A 39 20.47 0.40 0.89
N ASN A 40 20.63 1.70 1.12
CA ASN A 40 20.47 2.32 2.43
C ASN A 40 19.35 3.36 2.37
N ARG A 41 18.46 3.34 3.36
CA ARG A 41 17.44 4.37 3.55
C ARG A 41 17.69 5.13 4.84
N MET A 42 17.70 6.46 4.75
CA MET A 42 17.64 7.35 5.90
C MET A 42 16.25 7.96 5.97
N ALA A 43 15.38 7.40 6.82
CA ALA A 43 14.04 7.94 7.03
C ALA A 43 14.06 8.92 8.22
N PRO A 44 13.34 10.04 8.19
CA PRO A 44 13.18 10.86 9.39
C PRO A 44 12.57 10.03 10.54
N PHE A 45 13.19 10.08 11.72
CA PHE A 45 12.67 9.33 12.87
C PHE A 45 11.53 10.06 13.56
N ASN A 46 11.53 11.39 13.48
CA ASN A 46 10.42 12.22 13.91
C ASN A 46 10.07 13.25 12.85
N ILE A 47 8.81 13.65 12.83
CA ILE A 47 8.28 14.71 11.98
C ILE A 47 7.42 15.65 12.82
N MET A 48 7.32 16.89 12.38
CA MET A 48 6.36 17.84 12.93
C MET A 48 5.14 17.89 12.00
N ARG A 49 3.98 17.53 12.54
CA ARG A 49 2.71 17.63 11.83
C ARG A 49 1.96 18.85 12.31
N LYS A 50 1.69 19.76 11.38
CA LYS A 50 0.77 20.89 11.59
C LYS A 50 -0.62 20.49 11.11
N SER A 51 -1.61 20.63 11.96
CA SER A 51 -3.03 20.52 11.61
C SER A 51 -3.75 21.81 12.00
N THR A 52 -4.71 22.22 11.19
CA THR A 52 -5.46 23.45 11.41
C THR A 52 -6.94 23.11 11.52
N TYR A 53 -7.66 23.87 12.34
CA TYR A 53 -9.11 23.85 12.39
C TYR A 53 -9.64 25.13 11.74
N SER A 54 -10.36 24.98 10.63
CA SER A 54 -11.05 26.06 9.93
C SER A 54 -12.55 25.96 10.17
N CYS A 55 -13.18 27.06 10.57
CA CYS A 55 -14.63 27.13 10.70
C CYS A 55 -15.26 27.29 9.31
N SER A 56 -16.06 26.31 8.88
CA SER A 56 -16.79 26.41 7.61
C SER A 56 -18.07 27.23 7.79
N SER A 57 -18.47 27.97 6.75
CA SER A 57 -19.77 28.65 6.73
C SER A 57 -20.95 27.68 6.82
N SER A 58 -20.77 26.43 6.38
CA SER A 58 -21.75 25.34 6.53
C SER A 58 -22.02 24.96 7.99
N ASP A 59 -21.07 25.23 8.90
CA ASP A 59 -21.15 24.86 10.32
C ASP A 59 -21.80 25.97 11.17
N CYS A 60 -22.17 27.07 10.51
CA CYS A 60 -22.82 28.24 11.10
C CYS A 60 -24.20 28.41 10.48
N LYS A 61 -25.26 28.33 11.29
CA LYS A 61 -26.61 28.71 10.85
C LYS A 61 -26.71 30.23 10.82
N ASP A 62 -26.91 30.81 9.64
CA ASP A 62 -27.23 32.22 9.37
C ASP A 62 -26.52 33.23 10.29
N GLY A 63 -25.22 33.02 10.52
CA GLY A 63 -24.35 33.92 11.29
C GLY A 63 -24.65 34.07 12.79
N LYS A 64 -25.61 33.32 13.36
CA LYS A 64 -26.07 33.55 14.75
C LYS A 64 -25.58 32.51 15.76
N ASP A 65 -25.41 31.26 15.36
CA ASP A 65 -24.92 30.17 16.24
C ASP A 65 -23.91 29.29 15.51
N CYS A 66 -22.64 29.70 15.52
CA CYS A 66 -21.53 28.89 15.02
C CYS A 66 -21.11 27.85 16.05
N LYS A 67 -21.23 26.55 15.70
CA LYS A 67 -20.68 25.45 16.53
C LYS A 67 -19.15 25.48 16.62
N CYS A 68 -18.50 26.24 15.75
CA CYS A 68 -17.05 26.36 15.64
C CYS A 68 -16.34 26.70 16.96
N LYS A 69 -16.93 27.51 17.84
CA LYS A 69 -16.33 27.81 19.15
C LYS A 69 -16.23 26.58 20.06
N ARG A 70 -17.19 25.66 20.00
CA ARG A 70 -17.15 24.40 20.76
C ARG A 70 -16.20 23.40 20.11
N ASP A 71 -16.26 23.31 18.79
CA ASP A 71 -15.50 22.33 18.02
C ASP A 71 -14.00 22.66 18.00
N VAL A 72 -13.63 23.95 17.93
CA VAL A 72 -12.24 24.39 18.04
C VAL A 72 -11.66 24.09 19.43
N ARG A 73 -12.48 24.22 20.48
CA ARG A 73 -12.07 23.84 21.84
C ARG A 73 -11.82 22.34 21.92
N SER A 74 -12.74 21.52 21.39
CA SER A 74 -12.54 20.06 21.33
C SER A 74 -11.31 19.68 20.50
N PHE A 75 -11.03 20.39 19.41
CA PHE A 75 -9.81 20.23 18.62
C PHE A 75 -8.55 20.51 19.46
N GLY A 76 -8.53 21.62 20.19
CA GLY A 76 -7.41 21.96 21.09
C GLY A 76 -7.21 20.97 22.25
N GLU A 77 -8.30 20.49 22.84
CA GLU A 77 -8.27 19.45 23.88
C GLU A 77 -7.68 18.14 23.33
N LYS A 78 -8.11 17.70 22.13
CA LYS A 78 -7.55 16.50 21.46
C LYS A 78 -6.07 16.68 21.11
N CYS A 79 -5.67 17.87 20.63
CA CYS A 79 -4.27 18.18 20.34
C CYS A 79 -3.41 18.02 21.59
N THR A 80 -3.83 18.64 22.69
CA THR A 80 -3.11 18.62 23.97
C THR A 80 -3.06 17.20 24.56
N ALA A 81 -4.16 16.45 24.46
CA ALA A 81 -4.23 15.06 24.93
C ALA A 81 -3.25 14.13 24.19
N ARG A 82 -2.90 14.45 22.93
CA ARG A 82 -1.89 13.72 22.15
C ARG A 82 -0.46 14.24 22.36
N GLY A 83 -0.26 15.20 23.28
CA GLY A 83 1.04 15.82 23.56
C GLY A 83 1.45 16.89 22.55
N GLY A 84 0.51 17.39 21.75
CA GLY A 84 0.73 18.48 20.80
C GLY A 84 0.71 19.86 21.46
N ILE A 85 1.32 20.82 20.78
CA ILE A 85 1.27 22.24 21.13
C ILE A 85 0.11 22.86 20.35
N TYR A 86 -0.92 23.28 21.08
CA TYR A 86 -2.07 23.97 20.51
C TYR A 86 -1.90 25.49 20.61
N ASN A 87 -1.83 26.17 19.46
CA ASN A 87 -1.86 27.62 19.41
C ASN A 87 -3.32 28.07 19.55
N LYS A 88 -3.58 28.79 20.65
CA LYS A 88 -4.91 29.18 21.08
C LYS A 88 -5.68 29.92 19.97
N ALA A 89 -6.96 29.58 19.84
CA ALA A 89 -7.86 30.24 18.93
C ALA A 89 -7.92 31.76 19.15
N PRO A 90 -7.93 32.58 18.08
CA PRO A 90 -8.33 33.97 18.20
C PRO A 90 -9.74 34.05 18.81
N THR A 91 -10.04 35.16 19.50
CA THR A 91 -11.37 35.40 20.11
C THR A 91 -12.52 35.36 19.09
N TRP A 92 -12.19 35.55 17.81
CA TRP A 92 -13.06 35.54 16.65
C TRP A 92 -12.90 34.22 15.86
N CYS A 93 -13.34 33.09 16.42
CA CYS A 93 -13.53 31.88 15.60
C CYS A 93 -14.84 32.00 14.80
N GLU A 94 -14.77 32.71 13.69
CA GLU A 94 -15.89 32.99 12.78
C GLU A 94 -15.80 32.17 11.49
N ALA A 95 -16.92 32.07 10.77
CA ALA A 95 -17.00 31.37 9.50
C ALA A 95 -15.96 31.89 8.50
N GLY A 96 -15.27 30.98 7.81
CA GLY A 96 -14.26 31.31 6.80
C GLY A 96 -12.85 31.50 7.36
N HIS A 97 -12.64 31.42 8.69
CA HIS A 97 -11.34 31.64 9.32
C HIS A 97 -10.71 30.36 9.89
N ILE A 98 -9.38 30.36 9.95
CA ILE A 98 -8.61 29.36 10.70
C ILE A 98 -8.69 29.76 12.17
N CYS A 99 -9.38 28.94 12.95
CA CYS A 99 -9.58 29.21 14.36
C CYS A 99 -8.53 28.56 15.26
N GLY A 100 -7.63 27.73 14.75
CA GLY A 100 -6.65 27.10 15.62
C GLY A 100 -5.67 26.24 14.87
N GLU A 101 -4.50 26.08 15.47
CA GLU A 101 -3.43 25.27 14.93
C GLU A 101 -2.91 24.32 16.00
N CYS A 102 -2.70 23.07 15.61
CA CYS A 102 -2.12 22.03 16.45
C CYS A 102 -0.83 21.55 15.81
N LEU A 103 0.25 21.63 16.58
CA LEU A 103 1.58 21.19 16.18
C LEU A 103 1.98 19.97 17.00
N GLU A 104 2.10 18.82 16.36
CA GLU A 104 2.40 17.55 17.01
C GLU A 104 3.75 17.01 16.51
N THR A 105 4.59 16.53 17.43
CA THR A 105 5.76 15.72 17.06
C THR A 105 5.35 14.27 17.01
N LEU A 106 5.50 13.65 15.84
CA LEU A 106 5.17 12.24 15.61
C LEU A 106 6.45 11.46 15.34
N TYR A 107 6.49 10.20 15.78
CA TYR A 107 7.65 9.33 15.68
C TYR A 107 7.37 8.14 14.77
N LEU A 108 8.37 7.76 13.96
CA LEU A 108 8.29 6.67 13.00
C LEU A 108 8.04 5.34 13.72
N ARG A 109 6.91 4.70 13.42
CA ARG A 109 6.52 3.37 13.94
C ARG A 109 6.69 2.29 12.89
N GLN A 110 6.34 2.59 11.64
CA GLN A 110 6.48 1.67 10.53
C GLN A 110 7.06 2.34 9.30
N LEU A 111 8.19 1.83 8.83
CA LEU A 111 8.86 2.24 7.59
C LEU A 111 8.47 1.29 6.46
N TYR A 112 7.98 1.86 5.36
CA TYR A 112 7.62 1.15 4.14
C TYR A 112 8.69 1.41 3.08
N LEU A 113 9.30 0.34 2.58
CA LEU A 113 10.27 0.38 1.50
C LEU A 113 9.68 -0.32 0.28
N VAL A 114 9.94 0.19 -0.91
CA VAL A 114 9.44 -0.39 -2.16
C VAL A 114 10.62 -0.74 -3.06
N VAL A 115 10.55 -1.91 -3.69
CA VAL A 115 11.51 -2.38 -4.68
C VAL A 115 10.80 -2.65 -6.00
N ARG A 116 11.45 -2.30 -7.10
CA ARG A 116 11.00 -2.60 -8.45
C ARG A 116 11.87 -3.68 -9.07
N GLU A 117 11.25 -4.52 -9.89
CA GLU A 117 11.97 -5.51 -10.68
C GLU A 117 12.78 -4.81 -11.79
N VAL A 118 14.07 -5.14 -11.90
CA VAL A 118 14.99 -4.54 -12.89
C VAL A 118 15.41 -5.53 -13.97
N SER A 119 15.47 -6.82 -13.64
CA SER A 119 15.73 -7.92 -14.58
C SER A 119 15.22 -9.22 -13.94
N ASN A 120 14.86 -10.23 -14.73
CA ASN A 120 14.25 -11.52 -14.30
C ASN A 120 14.56 -11.95 -12.85
N GLY A 121 13.69 -11.61 -11.89
CA GLY A 121 13.82 -11.99 -10.48
C GLY A 121 14.86 -11.21 -9.64
N LYS A 122 15.43 -10.13 -10.18
CA LYS A 122 16.29 -9.15 -9.52
C LYS A 122 15.55 -7.83 -9.33
N TYR A 123 15.72 -7.25 -8.15
CA TYR A 123 15.01 -6.06 -7.72
C TYR A 123 15.99 -4.96 -7.30
N ALA A 124 15.57 -3.71 -7.40
CA ALA A 124 16.29 -2.56 -6.87
C ALA A 124 15.31 -1.61 -6.16
N GLU A 125 15.81 -0.70 -5.33
CA GLU A 125 14.97 0.33 -4.70
C GLU A 125 14.16 1.09 -5.76
N ASP A 126 12.86 1.26 -5.51
CA ASP A 126 12.02 2.11 -6.34
C ASP A 126 12.24 3.58 -5.94
N THR A 127 12.65 4.40 -6.91
CA THR A 127 12.88 5.84 -6.71
C THR A 127 11.62 6.67 -6.87
N ASN A 128 10.58 6.13 -7.51
CA ASN A 128 9.31 6.82 -7.74
C ASN A 128 8.31 6.51 -6.63
N LEU A 129 8.37 5.31 -6.05
CA LEU A 129 7.58 4.90 -4.89
C LEU A 129 8.49 4.84 -3.67
N ARG A 130 8.66 5.97 -3.00
CA ARG A 130 9.52 6.09 -1.83
C ARG A 130 8.91 5.45 -0.58
N SER A 131 7.59 5.27 -0.57
CA SER A 131 6.82 4.50 0.42
C SER A 131 5.75 3.65 -0.25
N ALA A 132 5.25 2.63 0.45
CA ALA A 132 4.08 1.86 0.03
C ALA A 132 2.75 2.46 0.51
N MET A 133 2.77 3.45 1.42
CA MET A 133 1.58 4.22 1.82
C MET A 133 1.40 5.43 0.92
N TYR A 134 0.15 5.75 0.59
CA TYR A 134 -0.20 6.97 -0.14
C TYR A 134 0.21 8.22 0.67
N ALA A 135 0.82 9.26 0.07
CA ALA A 135 1.01 9.53 -1.36
C ALA A 135 2.33 9.00 -1.96
N PHE A 136 2.95 8.00 -1.32
CA PHE A 136 4.14 7.27 -1.76
C PHE A 136 5.47 8.04 -1.69
N GLY A 137 5.51 9.18 -0.99
CA GLY A 137 6.71 9.97 -0.71
C GLY A 137 7.56 9.43 0.44
N ASP A 138 8.72 10.06 0.68
CA ASP A 138 9.66 9.65 1.74
C ASP A 138 9.09 9.83 3.17
N LEU A 139 8.15 10.78 3.34
CA LEU A 139 7.48 11.04 4.62
C LEU A 139 6.16 10.28 4.78
N ASP A 140 5.69 9.59 3.75
CA ASP A 140 4.42 8.88 3.78
C ASP A 140 4.59 7.53 4.46
N ASN A 141 4.97 7.53 5.73
CA ASN A 141 5.15 6.35 6.56
C ASN A 141 4.20 6.40 7.76
N ASP A 142 4.20 5.37 8.59
CA ASP A 142 3.38 5.39 9.81
C ASP A 142 4.13 6.13 10.91
N TYR A 143 3.63 7.32 11.26
CA TYR A 143 4.12 8.15 12.36
C TYR A 143 3.03 8.30 13.41
N GLN A 144 3.38 8.04 14.67
CA GLN A 144 2.44 8.09 15.80
C GLN A 144 3.01 8.90 16.97
N PRO A 145 2.15 9.41 17.87
CA PRO A 145 2.61 10.04 19.10
C PRO A 145 3.42 9.09 19.99
N GLY A 146 4.40 9.64 20.70
CA GLY A 146 5.23 8.90 21.67
C GLY A 146 6.35 8.06 21.04
N VAL A 147 7.54 8.16 21.62
CA VAL A 147 8.76 7.51 21.12
C VAL A 147 8.62 5.97 21.16
N PRO A 148 8.76 5.26 20.03
CA PRO A 148 8.79 3.80 20.01
C PRO A 148 10.08 3.22 20.59
N SER A 149 9.97 2.03 21.19
CA SER A 149 11.12 1.17 21.46
C SER A 149 11.59 0.39 20.21
N THR A 150 10.69 0.14 19.26
CA THR A 150 10.97 -0.58 18.00
C THR A 150 10.25 0.07 16.81
N VAL A 151 10.90 0.01 15.65
CA VAL A 151 10.33 0.39 14.35
C VAL A 151 10.12 -0.86 13.52
N THR A 152 8.94 -1.02 12.96
CA THR A 152 8.66 -2.10 12.01
C THR A 152 9.11 -1.65 10.62
N VAL A 153 9.97 -2.41 9.96
CA VAL A 153 10.37 -2.15 8.57
C VAL A 153 9.68 -3.19 7.70
N ARG A 154 9.11 -2.77 6.56
CA ARG A 154 8.46 -3.65 5.59
C ARG A 154 8.95 -3.34 4.18
N LEU A 155 9.23 -4.40 3.43
CA LEU A 155 9.70 -4.31 2.05
C LEU A 155 8.60 -4.83 1.11
N TYR A 156 8.18 -4.00 0.17
CA TYR A 156 7.12 -4.28 -0.80
C TYR A 156 7.68 -4.34 -2.21
N SER A 157 7.11 -5.20 -3.05
CA SER A 157 7.28 -5.09 -4.50
C SER A 157 6.45 -3.91 -5.01
N SER A 158 6.90 -3.19 -6.03
CA SER A 158 6.13 -2.13 -6.68
C SER A 158 4.81 -2.63 -7.29
N LYS A 159 4.72 -3.95 -7.56
CA LYS A 159 3.53 -4.65 -8.05
C LYS A 159 2.64 -5.22 -6.92
N ASP A 160 2.93 -4.90 -5.66
CA ASP A 160 2.17 -5.44 -4.52
C ASP A 160 0.72 -4.91 -4.51
N PRO A 161 -0.31 -5.77 -4.31
CA PRO A 161 -1.70 -5.34 -4.24
C PRO A 161 -1.98 -4.27 -3.19
N TYR A 162 -1.21 -4.22 -2.11
CA TYR A 162 -1.32 -3.17 -1.09
C TYR A 162 -1.07 -1.78 -1.68
N ILE A 163 -0.08 -1.62 -2.55
CA ILE A 163 0.23 -0.34 -3.20
C ILE A 163 -0.90 0.06 -4.16
N ALA A 164 -1.46 -0.92 -4.88
CA ALA A 164 -2.63 -0.67 -5.73
C ALA A 164 -3.84 -0.21 -4.91
N LEU A 165 -4.12 -0.86 -3.78
CA LEU A 165 -5.19 -0.47 -2.86
C LEU A 165 -4.97 0.95 -2.29
N GLN A 166 -3.75 1.25 -1.86
CA GLN A 166 -3.37 2.57 -1.35
C GLN A 166 -3.60 3.66 -2.39
N ARG A 167 -3.31 3.37 -3.67
CA ARG A 167 -3.54 4.29 -4.78
C ARG A 167 -5.02 4.50 -5.05
N LEU A 168 -5.82 3.43 -5.05
CA LEU A 168 -7.27 3.48 -5.29
C LEU A 168 -8.01 4.22 -4.17
N THR A 169 -7.62 3.99 -2.92
CA THR A 169 -8.27 4.55 -1.73
C THR A 169 -7.70 5.90 -1.30
N LYS A 170 -6.67 6.42 -1.99
CA LYS A 170 -5.92 7.62 -1.58
C LYS A 170 -5.50 7.56 -0.09
N GLY A 171 -5.09 6.37 0.35
CA GLY A 171 -4.62 6.12 1.71
C GLY A 171 -5.70 5.93 2.78
N THR A 172 -6.98 6.05 2.47
CA THR A 172 -8.05 5.79 3.46
C THR A 172 -8.15 4.32 3.83
N ASN A 173 -7.61 3.42 2.99
CA ASN A 173 -7.85 1.97 3.03
C ASN A 173 -9.33 1.59 2.90
N ASP A 174 -10.19 2.56 2.62
CA ASP A 174 -11.62 2.37 2.42
C ASP A 174 -11.91 2.55 0.94
N LEU A 175 -12.41 1.48 0.31
CA LEU A 175 -12.87 1.54 -1.07
C LEU A 175 -14.16 2.36 -1.22
N GLY A 176 -14.74 2.86 -0.12
CA GLY A 176 -16.07 3.50 -0.11
C GLY A 176 -17.20 2.54 -0.53
N LEU A 177 -16.88 1.26 -0.70
CA LEU A 177 -17.81 0.21 -1.07
C LEU A 177 -18.33 -0.44 0.20
N ASN A 178 -19.66 -0.53 0.31
CA ASN A 178 -20.31 -1.22 1.41
C ASN A 178 -19.75 -2.64 1.51
N SER A 179 -19.37 -3.11 2.70
CA SER A 179 -18.74 -4.43 2.89
C SER A 179 -19.59 -5.58 2.32
N ARG A 180 -20.92 -5.43 2.35
CA ARG A 180 -21.87 -6.32 1.67
C ARG A 180 -21.71 -6.35 0.16
N THR A 181 -21.50 -5.21 -0.49
CA THR A 181 -21.34 -5.10 -1.94
C THR A 181 -20.03 -5.75 -2.40
N VAL A 182 -18.93 -5.55 -1.67
CA VAL A 182 -17.64 -6.19 -1.99
C VAL A 182 -17.73 -7.70 -1.83
N GLY A 183 -18.38 -8.18 -0.77
CA GLY A 183 -18.62 -9.61 -0.56
C GLY A 183 -19.42 -10.26 -1.70
N ILE A 184 -20.50 -9.61 -2.14
CA ILE A 184 -21.33 -10.09 -3.26
C ILE A 184 -20.52 -10.12 -4.55
N VAL A 185 -19.76 -9.07 -4.85
CA VAL A 185 -18.94 -9.02 -6.08
C VAL A 185 -17.88 -10.11 -6.10
N LEU A 186 -17.20 -10.38 -4.97
CA LEU A 186 -16.19 -11.44 -4.88
C LEU A 186 -16.81 -12.84 -5.02
N ILE A 187 -18.00 -13.07 -4.45
CA ILE A 187 -18.74 -14.33 -4.61
C ILE A 187 -19.14 -14.52 -6.07
N VAL A 188 -19.69 -13.48 -6.72
CA VAL A 188 -20.09 -13.54 -8.14
C VAL A 188 -18.89 -13.78 -9.04
N LEU A 189 -17.77 -13.10 -8.80
CA LEU A 189 -16.52 -13.32 -9.55
C LEU A 189 -16.03 -14.77 -9.36
N GLY A 190 -16.00 -15.26 -8.12
CA GLY A 190 -15.58 -16.63 -7.80
C GLY A 190 -16.45 -17.68 -8.49
N CYS A 191 -17.78 -17.51 -8.47
CA CYS A 191 -18.71 -18.37 -9.20
C CYS A 191 -18.47 -18.30 -10.71
N LEU A 192 -18.19 -17.12 -11.27
CA LEU A 192 -17.90 -16.96 -12.69
C LEU A 192 -16.62 -17.69 -13.10
N PHE A 193 -15.56 -17.62 -12.29
CA PHE A 193 -14.30 -18.33 -12.52
C PHE A 193 -14.48 -19.85 -12.46
N LEU A 194 -15.24 -20.36 -11.48
CA LEU A 194 -15.56 -21.79 -11.38
C LEU A 194 -16.39 -22.29 -12.58
N LEU A 195 -17.33 -21.47 -13.05
CA LEU A 195 -18.11 -21.80 -14.24
C LEU A 195 -17.25 -21.76 -15.51
N LEU A 196 -16.32 -20.81 -15.63
CA LEU A 196 -15.37 -20.74 -16.74
C LEU A 196 -14.44 -21.95 -16.78
N GLU A 197 -13.90 -22.41 -15.64
CA GLU A 197 -13.06 -23.62 -15.59
C GLU A 197 -13.84 -24.86 -16.04
N ASN A 198 -15.07 -25.03 -15.53
CA ASN A 198 -15.92 -26.17 -15.90
C ASN A 198 -16.35 -26.12 -17.37
N TRP A 199 -16.68 -24.94 -17.90
CA TRP A 199 -16.97 -24.76 -19.33
C TRP A 199 -15.75 -25.04 -20.19
N CYS A 200 -14.56 -24.56 -19.82
CA CYS A 200 -13.34 -24.78 -20.58
C CYS A 200 -12.94 -26.27 -20.60
N LEU A 201 -13.08 -26.96 -19.47
CA LEU A 201 -12.82 -28.41 -19.37
C LEU A 201 -13.84 -29.23 -20.16
N HIS A 202 -15.11 -28.83 -20.14
CA HIS A 202 -16.18 -29.50 -20.89
C HIS A 202 -16.04 -29.27 -22.41
N SER A 203 -15.69 -28.04 -22.84
CA SER A 203 -15.39 -27.74 -24.24
C SER A 203 -14.15 -28.50 -24.75
N ALA A 204 -13.12 -28.67 -23.93
CA ALA A 204 -11.94 -29.45 -24.29
C ALA A 204 -12.24 -30.95 -24.44
N ASN A 205 -13.08 -31.52 -23.58
CA ASN A 205 -13.53 -32.90 -23.70
C ASN A 205 -14.43 -33.14 -24.91
N LEU A 206 -15.33 -32.20 -25.24
CA LEU A 206 -16.13 -32.26 -26.47
C LEU A 206 -15.28 -32.17 -27.74
N LEU A 207 -14.19 -31.40 -27.73
CA LEU A 207 -13.24 -31.34 -28.84
C LEU A 207 -12.41 -32.62 -28.98
N LEU A 208 -12.07 -33.27 -27.86
CA LEU A 208 -11.44 -34.60 -27.85
C LEU A 208 -12.37 -35.68 -28.39
N ASP A 209 -13.66 -35.65 -28.08
CA ASP A 209 -14.61 -36.63 -28.64
C ASP A 209 -14.92 -36.36 -30.12
N ALA A 210 -15.01 -35.09 -30.55
CA ALA A 210 -15.19 -34.73 -31.96
C ALA A 210 -13.99 -35.15 -32.83
N THR A 211 -12.75 -34.99 -32.33
CA THR A 211 -11.55 -35.46 -33.04
C THR A 211 -11.40 -36.98 -33.04
N LYS A 212 -12.03 -37.69 -32.09
CA LYS A 212 -12.04 -39.15 -32.02
C LYS A 212 -13.04 -39.77 -33.00
N GLU A 213 -14.19 -39.13 -33.21
CA GLU A 213 -15.16 -39.52 -34.24
C GLU A 213 -14.60 -39.29 -35.67
N ASP A 214 -13.87 -38.21 -35.91
CA ASP A 214 -13.22 -37.97 -37.21
C ASP A 214 -12.01 -38.89 -37.48
N ALA A 215 -11.32 -39.35 -36.43
CA ALA A 215 -10.22 -40.31 -36.56
C ALA A 215 -10.67 -41.75 -36.89
N ILE A 216 -11.95 -42.08 -36.67
CA ILE A 216 -12.50 -43.41 -36.97
C ILE A 216 -13.04 -43.49 -38.41
N ARG A 217 -13.22 -42.37 -39.11
CA ARG A 217 -13.78 -42.34 -40.48
C ARG A 217 -12.79 -42.17 -41.63
N ARG A 218 -11.47 -42.09 -41.39
CA ARG A 218 -10.46 -42.09 -42.46
C ARG A 218 -9.27 -42.98 -42.11
N PRO A 219 -8.98 -44.04 -42.88
CA PRO A 219 -7.68 -44.66 -42.81
C PRO A 219 -6.66 -43.79 -43.55
N ALA A 220 -5.47 -43.73 -42.95
CA ALA A 220 -4.18 -43.42 -43.56
C ALA A 220 -3.91 -41.95 -43.95
N LEU A 221 -2.92 -41.32 -43.29
CA LEU A 221 -1.55 -41.19 -43.82
C LEU A 221 -0.73 -40.15 -43.03
N PHE A 222 0.49 -40.57 -42.68
CA PHE A 222 1.70 -39.77 -42.37
C PHE A 222 1.86 -39.03 -41.03
N GLY A 223 2.97 -39.36 -40.36
CA GLY A 223 3.86 -38.36 -39.75
C GLY A 223 4.09 -38.47 -38.24
N SER A 224 5.07 -39.28 -37.83
CA SER A 224 5.74 -39.07 -36.53
C SER A 224 6.39 -37.70 -36.47
N CYS A 225 6.34 -37.06 -35.30
CA CYS A 225 7.43 -36.21 -34.80
C CYS A 225 7.38 -36.06 -33.27
N ILE A 226 8.35 -36.69 -32.61
CA ILE A 226 8.85 -36.30 -31.28
C ILE A 226 9.83 -35.14 -31.51
N SER A 227 9.78 -34.05 -30.72
CA SER A 227 10.97 -33.50 -30.05
C SER A 227 10.70 -32.17 -29.32
N ARG A 228 11.44 -32.03 -28.21
CA ARG A 228 11.62 -30.87 -27.35
C ARG A 228 12.26 -29.67 -28.07
N ASN A 229 11.86 -28.48 -27.62
CA ASN A 229 12.68 -27.32 -27.28
C ASN A 229 13.81 -26.92 -28.26
N THR A 230 13.55 -25.95 -29.15
CA THR A 230 14.31 -24.71 -29.38
C THR A 230 13.72 -23.96 -30.60
N ASN A 231 13.81 -22.63 -30.58
CA ASN A 231 13.43 -21.70 -31.66
C ASN A 231 13.72 -22.20 -33.09
N VAL A 232 12.83 -21.87 -34.03
CA VAL A 232 13.06 -21.11 -35.30
C VAL A 232 11.73 -21.14 -36.12
N GLY A 233 11.39 -20.04 -36.80
CA GLY A 233 10.25 -19.93 -37.74
C GLY A 233 10.35 -20.90 -38.94
N CYS A 234 9.44 -20.97 -39.92
CA CYS A 234 8.53 -20.01 -40.52
C CYS A 234 7.43 -20.75 -41.33
N ILE A 235 6.26 -20.11 -41.47
CA ILE A 235 5.47 -19.88 -42.70
C ILE A 235 5.25 -21.08 -43.65
N ARG A 236 4.01 -21.58 -43.74
CA ARG A 236 3.02 -21.22 -44.78
C ARG A 236 1.62 -21.62 -44.34
#